data_AF-A0A8H4QDK8-F1
#
_entry.id   AF-A0A8H4QDK8-F1
#
_cell.length_a   1.000
_cell.length_b   1.000
_cell.length_c   1.000
_cell.angle_alpha   90.00
_cell.angle_beta   90.00
_cell.angle_gamma   90.00
#
_symmetry.space_group_name_H-M   'P 1'
#
loop_
_entity.id
_entity.type
_entity.pdbx_description
1 polymer ?
#
loop_
_entity_poly.entity_id
_entity_poly.type
_entity_poly.pdbx_seq_one_letter_code
_entity_poly.pdbx_strand_id
1 'polypeptide(L)'
;MAGDKGEAPVKKGSKRPAEDDSQDDLPQPYNANSLQAAKRRAVSPSEQPPRKLKRPGARARISEAEREAIRQRQLERDRIAAEAEAVADQQQSRVRGVHDVVRQHYNSVPERGRDWRTRDSKIKGLRVFNNWVKSCIIQRFSPDEDHTPGSRELGRSSGKELLVLDIGCGKGGDLSKWQQAPQPIQLYVGLDPADVSIEQARDRYRNLSARGGRGGGGRGGGVAGRRPQQRLFDARFHVKDCYGESIEDVEIIRQVGFDPSSMNRRGFDVVSMMFSMHYAFETEARARTMLRNVAGALKKGGRFIGCIPNSDVLGERVRLFNEKAAAKRNNAKQDADDASKPPAVEDEPDEGELEEGEAEPTAEWGNSIYRVRFPGKTPDDGAFRPAFGWKYSFFLDEAVEEVPEYVVPWGAFRALAEDFNLELQFYRTFPEIWETEKDDAELGPLSERMGVRERGGGRLLVSDEEMEAASFYIGFCFYKV
;
A
#
# COMPACT_ATOMS: atom_id res chain seq x y z
N MET A 1 -51.25 -29.97 62.70
CA MET A 1 -50.90 -29.50 64.06
C MET A 1 -50.77 -27.98 63.99
N ALA A 2 -51.50 -27.28 64.87
CA ALA A 2 -51.47 -25.87 65.32
C ALA A 2 -50.78 -24.80 64.43
N GLY A 3 -51.37 -23.63 64.16
CA GLY A 3 -52.54 -23.01 64.77
C GLY A 3 -52.94 -21.71 64.05
N ASP A 4 -54.24 -21.47 64.16
CA ASP A 4 -55.07 -20.38 63.66
C ASP A 4 -54.93 -19.08 64.50
N LYS A 5 -55.49 -17.99 63.95
CA LYS A 5 -55.88 -16.67 64.50
C LYS A 5 -55.21 -15.51 63.74
N GLY A 6 -55.91 -14.53 63.19
CA GLY A 6 -57.29 -14.09 63.43
C GLY A 6 -57.28 -12.55 63.34
N GLU A 7 -58.26 -12.00 62.63
CA GLU A 7 -58.40 -10.61 62.16
C GLU A 7 -58.51 -9.52 63.25
N ALA A 8 -58.08 -8.29 62.87
CA ALA A 8 -58.65 -6.93 63.06
C ALA A 8 -59.13 -6.47 64.48
N PRO A 9 -59.05 -5.15 64.88
CA PRO A 9 -59.74 -4.04 64.18
C PRO A 9 -59.23 -2.56 64.34
N VAL A 10 -59.54 -1.74 63.33
CA VAL A 10 -60.24 -0.41 63.35
C VAL A 10 -59.63 0.90 63.95
N LYS A 11 -59.44 1.86 63.02
CA LYS A 11 -59.66 3.35 62.99
C LYS A 11 -58.79 4.37 63.77
N LYS A 12 -58.23 5.32 63.00
CA LYS A 12 -58.56 6.78 62.87
C LYS A 12 -57.46 7.40 61.98
N GLY A 13 -57.64 8.23 60.96
CA GLY A 13 -58.77 8.96 60.38
C GLY A 13 -58.25 10.33 59.91
N SER A 14 -58.43 10.70 58.64
CA SER A 14 -58.82 12.07 58.22
C SER A 14 -58.91 12.24 56.70
N LYS A 15 -60.09 12.71 56.25
CA LYS A 15 -60.40 13.65 55.13
C LYS A 15 -59.80 13.34 53.73
N ARG A 16 -60.48 13.40 52.59
CA ARG A 16 -61.81 13.80 52.07
C ARG A 16 -61.86 13.30 50.59
N PRO A 17 -63.00 13.38 49.87
CA PRO A 17 -63.36 12.41 48.82
C PRO A 17 -62.92 12.78 47.38
N ALA A 18 -63.13 11.79 46.51
CA ALA A 18 -62.85 11.69 45.09
C ALA A 18 -63.46 12.79 44.21
N GLU A 19 -62.75 13.13 43.13
CA GLU A 19 -63.33 13.55 41.86
C GLU A 19 -62.53 12.89 40.71
N ASP A 20 -63.28 12.19 39.87
CA ASP A 20 -62.94 11.76 38.52
C ASP A 20 -63.44 12.87 37.58
N ASP A 21 -62.55 13.47 36.79
CA ASP A 21 -62.72 13.74 35.36
C ASP A 21 -61.77 14.86 34.88
N SER A 22 -61.18 14.58 33.72
CA SER A 22 -60.80 15.53 32.66
C SER A 22 -59.46 16.30 32.72
N GLN A 23 -58.85 16.32 31.54
CA GLN A 23 -57.96 17.33 30.94
C GLN A 23 -56.45 17.10 30.96
N ASP A 24 -55.97 16.70 29.77
CA ASP A 24 -54.66 17.03 29.19
C ASP A 24 -54.24 18.46 29.52
N ASP A 25 -53.14 18.61 30.27
CA ASP A 25 -52.55 19.91 30.56
C ASP A 25 -51.71 20.40 29.35
N LEU A 26 -52.26 21.43 28.72
CA LEU A 26 -51.66 22.22 27.65
C LEU A 26 -50.39 22.96 28.12
N PRO A 27 -49.31 23.00 27.32
CA PRO A 27 -48.16 23.88 27.58
C PRO A 27 -48.53 25.37 27.48
N GLN A 28 -47.98 26.15 28.41
CA GLN A 28 -48.24 27.57 28.68
C GLN A 28 -48.12 28.52 27.47
N PRO A 29 -48.85 29.67 27.50
CA PRO A 29 -48.87 30.63 26.40
C PRO A 29 -47.52 31.29 26.17
N TYR A 30 -47.00 31.03 24.98
CA TYR A 30 -45.78 31.57 24.40
C TYR A 30 -45.82 33.10 24.29
N ASN A 31 -44.78 33.77 24.77
CA ASN A 31 -44.69 35.23 24.81
C ASN A 31 -44.34 35.78 23.40
N ALA A 32 -45.38 36.16 22.64
CA ALA A 32 -45.30 36.54 21.22
C ALA A 32 -44.54 37.86 20.93
N ASN A 33 -44.12 38.61 21.95
CA ASN A 33 -43.45 39.90 21.77
C ASN A 33 -41.92 39.82 21.63
N SER A 34 -41.31 38.64 21.74
CA SER A 34 -39.85 38.46 21.61
C SER A 34 -39.41 37.86 20.27
N LEU A 35 -40.32 37.73 19.29
CA LEU A 35 -40.00 37.21 17.96
C LEU A 35 -39.68 38.34 16.97
N GLN A 36 -38.52 38.23 16.31
CA GLN A 36 -38.13 39.06 15.18
C GLN A 36 -39.22 39.05 14.09
N ALA A 37 -39.51 40.23 13.52
CA ALA A 37 -40.52 40.37 12.48
C ALA A 37 -40.24 39.42 11.30
N ALA A 38 -41.18 38.52 11.02
CA ALA A 38 -41.11 37.60 9.91
C ALA A 38 -40.98 38.38 8.57
N LYS A 39 -39.96 38.02 7.78
CA LYS A 39 -39.87 38.44 6.38
C LYS A 39 -41.16 38.04 5.66
N ARG A 40 -41.81 39.02 5.01
CA ARG A 40 -43.06 38.87 4.26
C ARG A 40 -42.99 37.65 3.32
N ARG A 41 -43.99 36.75 3.42
CA ARG A 41 -44.24 35.69 2.44
C ARG A 41 -44.36 36.28 1.04
N ALA A 42 -43.75 35.62 0.05
CA ALA A 42 -43.90 35.96 -1.35
C ALA A 42 -45.37 35.74 -1.78
N VAL A 43 -45.96 36.76 -2.40
CA VAL A 43 -47.30 36.73 -2.98
C VAL A 43 -47.22 35.96 -4.30
N SER A 44 -48.17 35.03 -4.53
CA SER A 44 -48.26 34.26 -5.77
C SER A 44 -48.59 35.17 -6.97
N PRO A 45 -48.11 34.88 -8.20
CA PRO A 45 -48.01 35.88 -9.29
C PRO A 45 -49.33 36.41 -9.90
N SER A 46 -50.50 35.97 -9.44
CA SER A 46 -51.78 36.21 -10.14
C SER A 46 -52.63 37.38 -9.62
N GLU A 47 -52.21 38.11 -8.58
CA GLU A 47 -53.01 39.19 -7.98
C GLU A 47 -52.22 40.49 -7.75
N GLN A 48 -51.66 41.08 -8.82
CA GLN A 48 -51.14 42.45 -8.76
C GLN A 48 -51.87 43.39 -9.74
N PRO A 49 -52.26 44.61 -9.32
CA PRO A 49 -52.80 45.62 -10.23
C PRO A 49 -51.72 46.10 -11.22
N PRO A 50 -52.10 46.52 -12.44
CA PRO A 50 -51.15 46.83 -13.50
C PRO A 50 -50.24 47.98 -13.07
N ARG A 51 -48.96 47.67 -12.82
CA ARG A 51 -47.93 48.67 -12.52
C ARG A 51 -47.69 49.50 -13.78
N LYS A 52 -47.85 50.82 -13.66
CA LYS A 52 -47.48 51.80 -14.70
C LYS A 52 -46.04 51.54 -15.16
N LEU A 53 -45.88 51.27 -16.45
CA LEU A 53 -44.59 51.12 -17.12
C LEU A 53 -43.75 52.37 -16.87
N LYS A 54 -42.73 52.24 -16.02
CA LYS A 54 -41.65 53.22 -15.92
C LYS A 54 -40.86 53.17 -17.23
N ARG A 55 -40.73 54.32 -17.89
CA ARG A 55 -39.88 54.51 -19.08
C ARG A 55 -38.46 54.00 -18.79
N PRO A 56 -37.78 53.31 -19.73
CA PRO A 56 -36.46 52.74 -19.50
C PRO A 56 -35.39 53.85 -19.46
N GLY A 57 -35.17 54.40 -18.27
CA GLY A 57 -34.02 55.27 -17.99
C GLY A 57 -32.82 54.43 -17.57
N ALA A 58 -31.73 54.55 -18.34
CA ALA A 58 -30.37 54.11 -18.03
C ALA A 58 -30.20 52.62 -17.65
N ARG A 59 -30.03 51.78 -18.69
CA ARG A 59 -29.21 50.55 -18.56
C ARG A 59 -27.91 50.93 -17.86
N ALA A 60 -27.51 50.20 -16.81
CA ALA A 60 -26.14 50.19 -16.33
C ALA A 60 -25.25 49.79 -17.52
N ARG A 61 -24.69 50.79 -18.21
CA ARG A 61 -23.74 50.57 -19.30
C ARG A 61 -22.46 50.15 -18.60
N ILE A 62 -22.25 48.83 -18.44
CA ILE A 62 -20.93 48.27 -18.19
C ILE A 62 -20.00 48.95 -19.20
N SER A 63 -19.03 49.70 -18.69
CA SER A 63 -18.15 50.48 -19.55
C SER A 63 -17.38 49.56 -20.49
N GLU A 64 -16.95 50.07 -21.63
CA GLU A 64 -16.16 49.29 -22.59
C GLU A 64 -14.88 48.74 -21.93
N ALA A 65 -14.26 49.56 -21.08
CA ALA A 65 -13.11 49.17 -20.25
C ALA A 65 -13.41 48.03 -19.26
N GLU A 66 -14.60 48.01 -18.66
CA GLU A 66 -14.99 46.98 -17.69
C GLU A 66 -15.31 45.64 -18.38
N ARG A 67 -15.84 45.67 -19.62
CA ARG A 67 -16.01 44.47 -20.46
C ARG A 67 -14.67 43.90 -20.91
N GLU A 68 -13.72 44.77 -21.23
CA GLU A 68 -12.38 44.37 -21.65
C GLU A 68 -11.59 43.77 -20.48
N ALA A 69 -11.69 44.33 -19.28
CA ALA A 69 -11.07 43.78 -18.06
C ALA A 69 -11.61 42.38 -17.70
N ILE A 70 -12.91 42.13 -17.84
CA ILE A 70 -13.51 40.80 -17.62
C ILE A 70 -12.99 39.79 -18.65
N ARG A 71 -12.89 40.20 -19.92
CA ARG A 71 -12.36 39.34 -20.99
C ARG A 71 -10.89 38.97 -20.76
N GLN A 72 -10.06 39.94 -20.35
CA GLN A 72 -8.65 39.71 -20.05
C GLN A 72 -8.48 38.72 -18.89
N ARG A 73 -9.25 38.87 -17.80
CA ARG A 73 -9.22 37.94 -16.66
C ARG A 73 -9.66 36.53 -17.04
N GLN A 74 -10.60 36.40 -17.97
CA GLN A 74 -11.05 35.10 -18.47
C GLN A 74 -9.97 34.44 -19.34
N LEU A 75 -9.34 35.20 -20.25
CA LEU A 75 -8.20 34.72 -21.06
C LEU A 75 -7.01 34.31 -20.20
N GLU A 76 -6.70 35.05 -19.14
CA GLU A 76 -5.64 34.71 -18.19
C GLU A 76 -5.95 33.41 -17.44
N ARG A 77 -7.20 33.23 -16.99
CA ARG A 77 -7.64 31.99 -16.32
C ARG A 77 -7.61 30.79 -17.27
N ASP A 78 -8.06 30.97 -18.51
CA ASP A 78 -8.07 29.92 -19.53
C ASP A 78 -6.62 29.56 -19.93
N ARG A 79 -5.71 30.54 -19.98
CA ARG A 79 -4.28 30.33 -20.22
C ARG A 79 -3.62 29.56 -19.06
N ILE A 80 -3.88 29.93 -17.81
CA ILE A 80 -3.37 29.21 -16.64
C ILE A 80 -3.89 27.77 -16.62
N ALA A 81 -5.18 27.56 -16.95
CA ALA A 81 -5.77 26.24 -17.03
C ALA A 81 -5.13 25.39 -18.16
N ALA A 82 -4.93 25.98 -19.35
CA ALA A 82 -4.29 25.30 -20.47
C ALA A 82 -2.80 24.99 -20.20
N GLU A 83 -2.07 25.90 -19.54
CA GLU A 83 -0.69 25.66 -19.10
C GLU A 83 -0.64 24.53 -18.06
N ALA A 84 -1.58 24.49 -17.10
CA ALA A 84 -1.69 23.41 -16.13
C ALA A 84 -2.03 22.05 -16.78
N GLU A 85 -2.91 22.05 -17.78
CA GLU A 85 -3.29 20.86 -18.56
C GLU A 85 -2.09 20.34 -19.39
N ALA A 86 -1.36 21.24 -20.06
CA ALA A 86 -0.17 20.87 -20.82
C ALA A 86 0.96 20.30 -19.94
N VAL A 87 1.16 20.86 -18.74
CA VAL A 87 2.12 20.31 -17.76
C VAL A 87 1.65 18.94 -17.26
N ALA A 88 0.35 18.76 -17.00
CA ALA A 88 -0.21 17.47 -16.60
C ALA A 88 -0.04 16.40 -17.69
N ASP A 89 -0.28 16.73 -18.97
CA ASP A 89 -0.10 15.83 -20.11
C ASP A 89 1.38 15.44 -20.33
N GLN A 90 2.29 16.41 -20.22
CA GLN A 90 3.73 16.13 -20.27
C GLN A 90 4.18 15.24 -19.10
N GLN A 91 3.63 15.46 -17.91
CA GLN A 91 3.93 14.62 -16.75
C GLN A 91 3.35 13.21 -16.93
N GLN A 92 2.13 13.07 -17.45
CA GLN A 92 1.48 11.79 -17.70
C GLN A 92 2.17 10.97 -18.80
N SER A 93 2.70 11.60 -19.86
CA SER A 93 3.49 10.93 -20.89
C SER A 93 4.83 10.41 -20.37
N ARG A 94 5.53 11.21 -19.54
CA ARG A 94 6.76 10.77 -18.85
C ARG A 94 6.51 9.59 -17.91
N VAL A 95 5.41 9.63 -17.15
CA VAL A 95 4.96 8.57 -16.25
C VAL A 95 4.71 7.26 -17.01
N ARG A 96 4.00 7.31 -18.14
CA ARG A 96 3.82 6.13 -19.01
C ARG A 96 5.16 5.55 -19.45
N GLY A 97 6.11 6.39 -19.84
CA GLY A 97 7.46 5.96 -20.21
C GLY A 97 8.20 5.20 -19.10
N VAL A 98 8.13 5.67 -17.84
CA VAL A 98 8.77 4.97 -16.71
C VAL A 98 8.10 3.62 -16.43
N HIS A 99 6.77 3.59 -16.41
CA HIS A 99 6.02 2.35 -16.17
C HIS A 99 6.26 1.30 -17.27
N ASP A 100 6.36 1.73 -18.53
CA ASP A 100 6.68 0.86 -19.65
C ASP A 100 8.10 0.28 -19.53
N VAL A 101 9.08 1.06 -19.04
CA VAL A 101 10.44 0.57 -18.74
C VAL A 101 10.40 -0.52 -17.66
N VAL A 102 9.69 -0.31 -16.55
CA VAL A 102 9.55 -1.32 -15.48
C VAL A 102 8.90 -2.59 -16.03
N ARG A 103 7.80 -2.45 -16.78
CA ARG A 103 7.08 -3.57 -17.39
C ARG A 103 7.97 -4.36 -18.36
N GLN A 104 8.68 -3.66 -19.26
CA GLN A 104 9.59 -4.27 -20.23
C GLN A 104 10.73 -5.02 -19.53
N HIS A 105 11.28 -4.46 -18.46
CA HIS A 105 12.30 -5.12 -17.66
C HIS A 105 11.82 -6.47 -17.12
N TYR A 106 10.67 -6.51 -16.44
CA TYR A 106 10.16 -7.78 -15.91
C TYR A 106 9.82 -8.82 -16.99
N ASN A 107 9.35 -8.35 -18.15
CA ASN A 107 9.13 -9.19 -19.33
C ASN A 107 10.45 -9.74 -19.92
N SER A 108 11.54 -8.98 -19.90
CA SER A 108 12.83 -9.39 -20.47
C SER A 108 13.67 -10.27 -19.55
N VAL A 109 13.50 -10.18 -18.23
CA VAL A 109 14.26 -11.00 -17.25
C VAL A 109 14.02 -12.50 -17.52
N PRO A 110 15.08 -13.26 -17.91
CA PRO A 110 14.94 -14.67 -18.26
C PRO A 110 14.50 -15.54 -17.08
N GLU A 111 13.64 -16.53 -17.33
CA GLU A 111 13.30 -17.51 -16.31
C GLU A 111 14.42 -18.54 -16.14
N ARG A 112 15.28 -18.36 -15.13
CA ARG A 112 16.40 -19.27 -14.88
C ARG A 112 16.04 -20.60 -14.18
N GLY A 113 14.78 -21.04 -14.15
CA GLY A 113 14.40 -22.34 -13.56
C GLY A 113 14.67 -22.48 -12.04
N ARG A 114 14.25 -23.59 -11.41
CA ARG A 114 14.46 -23.82 -9.97
C ARG A 114 15.89 -24.23 -9.65
N ASP A 115 16.46 -25.12 -10.46
CA ASP A 115 17.74 -25.76 -10.15
C ASP A 115 18.91 -24.77 -10.17
N TRP A 116 18.92 -23.87 -11.15
CA TRP A 116 19.91 -22.79 -11.19
C TRP A 116 19.78 -21.86 -9.98
N ARG A 117 18.55 -21.50 -9.58
CA ARG A 117 18.31 -20.63 -8.41
C ARG A 117 18.81 -21.24 -7.09
N THR A 118 18.90 -22.56 -6.99
CA THR A 118 19.36 -23.25 -5.77
C THR A 118 20.85 -23.60 -5.81
N ARG A 119 21.44 -23.78 -6.99
CA ARG A 119 22.83 -24.26 -7.15
C ARG A 119 23.80 -23.19 -7.60
N ASP A 120 23.40 -22.36 -8.55
CA ASP A 120 24.31 -21.53 -9.35
C ASP A 120 24.12 -20.02 -9.12
N SER A 121 22.99 -19.60 -8.55
CA SER A 121 22.69 -18.19 -8.27
C SER A 121 23.64 -17.62 -7.22
N LYS A 122 24.25 -16.46 -7.52
CA LYS A 122 25.10 -15.72 -6.58
C LYS A 122 24.32 -15.19 -5.37
N ILE A 123 23.05 -14.86 -5.57
CA ILE A 123 22.15 -14.32 -4.54
C ILE A 123 21.20 -15.39 -3.98
N LYS A 124 21.63 -16.66 -3.94
CA LYS A 124 20.79 -17.78 -3.51
C LYS A 124 20.29 -17.63 -2.07
N GLY A 125 21.14 -17.17 -1.15
CA GLY A 125 20.83 -16.96 0.26
C GLY A 125 19.78 -15.86 0.41
N LEU A 126 19.97 -14.74 -0.28
CA LEU A 126 18.98 -13.65 -0.35
C LEU A 126 17.62 -14.15 -0.86
N ARG A 127 17.61 -14.93 -1.95
CA ARG A 127 16.36 -15.46 -2.53
C ARG A 127 15.62 -16.39 -1.57
N VAL A 128 16.32 -17.29 -0.88
CA VAL A 128 15.67 -18.20 0.08
C VAL A 128 15.19 -17.44 1.31
N PHE A 129 15.98 -16.48 1.81
CA PHE A 129 15.62 -15.65 2.95
C PHE A 129 14.37 -14.79 2.67
N ASN A 130 14.35 -14.05 1.56
CA ASN A 130 13.17 -13.25 1.16
C ASN A 130 11.93 -14.13 0.99
N ASN A 131 12.09 -15.32 0.41
CA ASN A 131 10.96 -16.25 0.27
C ASN A 131 10.48 -16.80 1.61
N TRP A 132 11.37 -17.01 2.58
CA TRP A 132 11.00 -17.45 3.92
C TRP A 132 10.29 -16.34 4.69
N VAL A 133 10.79 -15.10 4.66
CA VAL A 133 10.11 -13.93 5.25
C VAL A 133 8.69 -13.77 4.67
N LYS A 134 8.54 -13.85 3.34
CA LYS A 134 7.20 -13.84 2.71
C LYS A 134 6.31 -14.98 3.18
N SER A 135 6.88 -16.17 3.41
CA SER A 135 6.12 -17.31 3.95
C SER A 135 5.66 -17.04 5.38
N CYS A 136 6.50 -16.41 6.21
CA CYS A 136 6.13 -16.00 7.57
C CYS A 136 4.97 -15.02 7.55
N ILE A 137 5.05 -13.95 6.75
CA ILE A 137 3.99 -12.93 6.64
C ILE A 137 2.68 -13.57 6.16
N ILE A 138 2.71 -14.38 5.10
CA ILE A 138 1.51 -15.04 4.58
C ILE A 138 0.91 -15.98 5.64
N GLN A 139 1.71 -16.85 6.26
CA GLN A 139 1.18 -17.84 7.20
C GLN A 139 0.67 -17.19 8.51
N ARG A 140 1.31 -16.13 8.98
CA ARG A 140 0.90 -15.39 10.19
C ARG A 140 -0.35 -14.55 9.99
N PHE A 141 -0.47 -13.85 8.85
CA PHE A 141 -1.47 -12.79 8.69
C PHE A 141 -2.60 -13.08 7.70
N SER A 142 -2.52 -14.16 6.91
CA SER A 142 -3.64 -14.58 6.05
C SER A 142 -4.85 -15.19 6.78
N PRO A 143 -4.70 -15.94 7.90
CA PRO A 143 -5.85 -16.62 8.48
C PRO A 143 -6.86 -15.68 9.10
N ASP A 144 -8.13 -16.10 9.14
CA ASP A 144 -9.18 -15.38 9.84
C ASP A 144 -8.99 -15.38 11.37
N GLU A 145 -9.68 -14.47 12.08
CA GLU A 145 -9.56 -14.37 13.55
C GLU A 145 -10.03 -15.64 14.27
N ASP A 146 -10.91 -16.42 13.64
CA ASP A 146 -11.42 -17.69 14.16
C ASP A 146 -10.41 -18.84 13.96
N HIS A 147 -9.35 -18.63 13.17
CA HIS A 147 -8.35 -19.64 12.86
C HIS A 147 -7.35 -19.81 14.01
N THR A 148 -7.52 -20.90 14.76
CA THR A 148 -6.52 -21.34 15.75
C THR A 148 -5.50 -22.30 15.10
N PRO A 149 -4.18 -22.10 15.29
CA PRO A 149 -3.17 -23.06 14.84
C PRO A 149 -3.45 -24.47 15.37
N GLY A 150 -3.29 -25.49 14.52
CA GLY A 150 -3.61 -26.89 14.87
C GLY A 150 -5.11 -27.23 14.92
N SER A 151 -6.02 -26.26 14.73
CA SER A 151 -7.47 -26.49 14.68
C SER A 151 -7.85 -27.61 13.72
N ARG A 152 -7.27 -27.62 12.52
CA ARG A 152 -7.51 -28.64 11.49
C ARG A 152 -7.03 -30.03 11.88
N GLU A 153 -5.92 -30.13 12.61
CA GLU A 153 -5.38 -31.41 13.12
C GLU A 153 -6.24 -31.95 14.28
N LEU A 154 -6.91 -31.04 14.98
CA LEU A 154 -7.94 -31.32 15.99
C LEU A 154 -9.36 -31.48 15.42
N GLY A 155 -9.52 -31.46 14.08
CA GLY A 155 -10.83 -31.59 13.41
C GLY A 155 -11.75 -30.37 13.56
N ARG A 156 -11.25 -29.25 14.08
CA ARG A 156 -11.95 -27.96 14.19
C ARG A 156 -11.64 -27.15 12.93
N SER A 157 -12.65 -26.87 12.13
CA SER A 157 -12.56 -25.97 10.97
C SER A 157 -13.64 -24.92 11.11
N SER A 158 -13.31 -23.65 10.85
CA SER A 158 -14.34 -22.61 10.69
C SER A 158 -15.25 -22.92 9.48
N GLY A 159 -14.85 -23.87 8.62
CA GLY A 159 -15.51 -24.19 7.37
C GLY A 159 -15.30 -23.13 6.29
N LYS A 160 -14.55 -22.05 6.60
CA LYS A 160 -14.30 -20.93 5.71
C LYS A 160 -12.98 -21.13 4.97
N GLU A 161 -13.02 -20.99 3.65
CA GLU A 161 -11.84 -20.94 2.79
C GLU A 161 -11.57 -19.48 2.41
N LEU A 162 -10.29 -19.11 2.21
CA LEU A 162 -9.88 -17.73 1.95
C LEU A 162 -10.08 -17.34 0.49
N LEU A 163 -10.46 -16.08 0.28
CA LEU A 163 -10.38 -15.39 -1.01
C LEU A 163 -9.17 -14.44 -0.98
N VAL A 164 -8.22 -14.64 -1.89
CA VAL A 164 -6.97 -13.89 -1.95
C VAL A 164 -6.87 -13.11 -3.26
N LEU A 165 -6.51 -11.83 -3.16
CA LEU A 165 -6.13 -10.99 -4.29
C LEU A 165 -4.64 -10.62 -4.15
N ASP A 166 -3.84 -10.93 -5.16
CA ASP A 166 -2.41 -10.67 -5.20
C ASP A 166 -2.08 -9.63 -6.28
N ILE A 167 -1.79 -8.40 -5.86
CA ILE A 167 -1.53 -7.26 -6.75
C ILE A 167 -0.02 -7.11 -6.96
N GLY A 168 0.39 -7.16 -8.22
CA GLY A 168 1.79 -7.29 -8.61
C GLY A 168 2.28 -8.73 -8.38
N CYS A 169 1.47 -9.73 -8.75
CA CYS A 169 1.79 -11.14 -8.51
C CYS A 169 3.01 -11.63 -9.32
N GLY A 170 3.45 -10.84 -10.31
CA GLY A 170 4.54 -11.16 -11.22
C GLY A 170 4.38 -12.53 -11.84
N LYS A 171 5.48 -13.28 -11.88
CA LYS A 171 5.57 -14.64 -12.44
C LYS A 171 4.96 -15.73 -11.53
N GLY A 172 4.13 -15.36 -10.55
CA GLY A 172 3.51 -16.29 -9.60
C GLY A 172 4.50 -16.87 -8.58
N GLY A 173 5.37 -16.04 -8.01
CA GLY A 173 6.41 -16.47 -7.04
C GLY A 173 5.87 -16.98 -5.70
N ASP A 174 4.63 -16.59 -5.37
CA ASP A 174 4.02 -16.84 -4.07
C ASP A 174 2.92 -17.93 -4.10
N LEU A 175 2.59 -18.48 -5.28
CA LEU A 175 1.59 -19.55 -5.45
C LEU A 175 1.81 -20.75 -4.52
N SER A 176 3.06 -21.23 -4.41
CA SER A 176 3.37 -22.34 -3.52
C SER A 176 3.28 -21.97 -2.04
N LYS A 177 3.41 -20.69 -1.68
CA LYS A 177 3.27 -20.21 -0.29
C LYS A 177 1.80 -20.18 0.10
N TRP A 178 0.97 -19.66 -0.80
CA TRP A 178 -0.49 -19.70 -0.68
C TRP A 178 -1.03 -21.13 -0.60
N GLN A 179 -0.49 -22.08 -1.38
CA GLN A 179 -0.86 -23.50 -1.26
C GLN A 179 -0.47 -24.12 0.10
N GLN A 180 0.48 -23.53 0.81
CA GLN A 180 0.97 -23.97 2.12
C GLN A 180 0.41 -23.10 3.25
N ALA A 181 -0.51 -22.17 2.97
CA ALA A 181 -1.16 -21.37 3.99
C ALA A 181 -1.90 -22.28 4.99
N PRO A 182 -1.97 -21.89 6.28
CA PRO A 182 -2.55 -22.76 7.31
C PRO A 182 -4.08 -22.87 7.15
N GLN A 183 -4.74 -21.81 6.67
CA GLN A 183 -6.14 -21.84 6.22
C GLN A 183 -6.20 -22.09 4.70
N PRO A 184 -7.06 -23.04 4.23
CA PRO A 184 -7.22 -23.30 2.80
C PRO A 184 -7.72 -22.07 2.04
N ILE A 185 -7.27 -21.96 0.80
CA ILE A 185 -7.70 -20.91 -0.13
C ILE A 185 -8.74 -21.52 -1.07
N GLN A 186 -9.84 -20.79 -1.29
CA GLN A 186 -10.83 -21.12 -2.30
C GLN A 186 -10.45 -20.54 -3.65
N LEU A 187 -10.11 -19.24 -3.65
CA LEU A 187 -9.84 -18.45 -4.84
C LEU A 187 -8.59 -17.59 -4.64
N TYR A 188 -7.70 -17.62 -5.62
CA TYR A 188 -6.58 -16.72 -5.78
C TYR A 188 -6.76 -15.92 -7.07
N VAL A 189 -6.70 -14.60 -6.99
CA VAL A 189 -6.71 -13.71 -8.15
C VAL A 189 -5.37 -12.98 -8.22
N GLY A 190 -4.58 -13.24 -9.25
CA GLY A 190 -3.32 -12.54 -9.52
C GLY A 190 -3.50 -11.43 -10.55
N LEU A 191 -3.09 -10.21 -10.21
CA LEU A 191 -3.05 -9.08 -11.12
C LEU A 191 -1.61 -8.59 -11.31
N ASP A 192 -1.23 -8.25 -12.54
CA ASP A 192 0.08 -7.66 -12.83
C ASP A 192 0.02 -6.87 -14.16
N PRO A 193 0.72 -5.73 -14.30
CA PRO A 193 0.77 -5.00 -15.57
C PRO A 193 1.57 -5.73 -16.67
N ALA A 194 2.47 -6.66 -16.31
CA ALA A 194 3.28 -7.42 -17.27
C ALA A 194 2.56 -8.68 -17.75
N ASP A 195 2.19 -8.70 -19.03
CA ASP A 195 1.52 -9.79 -19.72
C ASP A 195 2.33 -11.10 -19.73
N VAL A 196 3.63 -11.03 -20.06
CA VAL A 196 4.50 -12.22 -20.03
C VAL A 196 4.60 -12.79 -18.61
N SER A 197 4.64 -11.93 -17.59
CA SER A 197 4.62 -12.35 -16.18
C SER A 197 3.33 -13.11 -15.84
N ILE A 198 2.18 -12.62 -16.30
CA ILE A 198 0.87 -13.28 -16.11
C ILE A 198 0.81 -14.63 -16.82
N GLU A 199 1.33 -14.74 -18.04
CA GLU A 199 1.40 -16.03 -18.75
C GLU A 199 2.27 -17.05 -17.99
N GLN A 200 3.45 -16.63 -17.52
CA GLN A 200 4.33 -17.49 -16.72
C GLN A 200 3.69 -17.89 -15.37
N ALA A 201 2.93 -16.99 -14.74
CA ALA A 201 2.18 -17.30 -13.53
C ALA A 201 1.11 -18.37 -13.78
N ARG A 202 0.37 -18.26 -14.88
CA ARG A 202 -0.62 -19.28 -15.32
C ARG A 202 0.05 -20.64 -15.54
N ASP A 203 1.18 -20.68 -16.23
CA ASP A 203 1.91 -21.92 -16.48
C ASP A 203 2.47 -22.54 -15.20
N ARG A 204 2.99 -21.71 -14.29
CA ARG A 204 3.44 -22.17 -12.97
C ARG A 204 2.30 -22.77 -12.15
N TYR A 205 1.12 -22.16 -12.18
CA TYR A 205 -0.07 -22.69 -11.52
C TYR A 205 -0.55 -24.01 -12.15
N ARG A 206 -0.58 -24.11 -13.49
CA ARG A 206 -0.88 -25.38 -14.20
C ARG A 206 0.09 -26.50 -13.81
N ASN A 207 1.38 -26.19 -13.71
CA ASN A 207 2.40 -27.14 -13.27
C ASN A 207 2.24 -27.56 -11.81
N LEU A 208 1.79 -26.66 -10.93
CA LEU A 208 1.44 -26.98 -9.54
C LEU A 208 0.26 -27.98 -9.49
N SER A 209 -0.76 -27.77 -10.32
CA SER A 209 -1.90 -28.67 -10.49
C SER A 209 -1.49 -30.06 -11.00
N ALA A 210 -0.64 -30.11 -12.03
CA ALA A 210 -0.19 -31.37 -12.61
C ALA A 210 0.59 -32.26 -11.61
N ARG A 211 1.36 -31.64 -10.70
CA ARG A 211 2.10 -32.35 -9.63
C ARG A 211 1.18 -32.90 -8.54
N GLY A 212 0.03 -32.26 -8.29
CA GLY A 212 -1.01 -32.76 -7.39
C GLY A 212 -1.75 -34.01 -7.92
N GLY A 213 -1.66 -34.29 -9.24
CA GLY A 213 -2.31 -35.46 -9.86
C GLY A 213 -1.42 -36.68 -10.08
N ARG A 214 -0.09 -36.56 -9.99
CA ARG A 214 0.87 -37.65 -10.27
C ARG A 214 2.12 -37.54 -9.38
N GLY A 215 2.08 -38.08 -8.16
CA GLY A 215 3.27 -38.04 -7.30
C GLY A 215 3.12 -38.62 -5.90
N GLY A 216 2.81 -39.93 -5.79
CA GLY A 216 2.81 -40.63 -4.50
C GLY A 216 2.59 -42.14 -4.55
N GLY A 217 2.61 -42.78 -5.72
CA GLY A 217 2.62 -44.24 -5.87
C GLY A 217 4.00 -44.86 -5.67
N GLY A 218 4.83 -44.28 -4.81
CA GLY A 218 6.10 -44.87 -4.40
C GLY A 218 5.84 -45.93 -3.34
N ARG A 219 6.04 -47.20 -3.71
CA ARG A 219 6.10 -48.36 -2.81
C ARG A 219 6.97 -48.03 -1.58
N GLY A 220 6.34 -47.91 -0.43
CA GLY A 220 7.00 -47.70 0.85
C GLY A 220 5.95 -47.65 1.95
N GLY A 221 5.63 -48.81 2.54
CA GLY A 221 4.67 -48.94 3.61
C GLY A 221 5.06 -48.12 4.84
N GLY A 222 4.07 -47.48 5.46
CA GLY A 222 4.22 -46.71 6.69
C GLY A 222 2.94 -45.95 7.01
N VAL A 223 2.05 -46.60 7.77
CA VAL A 223 0.82 -46.03 8.31
C VAL A 223 1.18 -45.19 9.53
N ALA A 224 1.52 -43.91 9.33
CA ALA A 224 1.48 -42.86 10.37
C ALA A 224 1.70 -41.47 9.74
N GLY A 225 0.72 -40.57 9.83
CA GLY A 225 0.97 -39.11 9.80
C GLY A 225 0.95 -38.36 8.47
N ARG A 226 0.45 -38.90 7.35
CA ARG A 226 0.29 -38.08 6.13
C ARG A 226 -0.87 -37.08 6.29
N ARG A 227 -0.54 -35.78 6.43
CA ARG A 227 -1.49 -34.67 6.24
C ARG A 227 -2.28 -34.90 4.94
N PRO A 228 -3.62 -34.85 4.94
CA PRO A 228 -4.41 -34.98 3.71
C PRO A 228 -3.98 -33.89 2.73
N GLN A 229 -3.77 -34.26 1.45
CA GLN A 229 -3.35 -33.30 0.44
C GLN A 229 -4.37 -32.17 0.35
N GLN A 230 -3.93 -30.94 0.59
CA GLN A 230 -4.79 -29.79 0.44
C GLN A 230 -5.25 -29.71 -1.02
N ARG A 231 -6.55 -29.53 -1.23
CA ARG A 231 -7.10 -29.26 -2.56
C ARG A 231 -6.44 -27.99 -3.10
N LEU A 232 -6.07 -28.01 -4.38
CA LEU A 232 -5.57 -26.82 -5.07
C LEU A 232 -6.71 -25.80 -5.18
N PHE A 233 -6.43 -24.55 -4.78
CA PHE A 233 -7.35 -23.41 -4.90
C PHE A 233 -7.65 -23.08 -6.36
N ASP A 234 -8.81 -22.48 -6.69
CA ASP A 234 -9.04 -21.91 -8.02
C ASP A 234 -8.16 -20.67 -8.21
N ALA A 235 -7.56 -20.49 -9.39
CA ALA A 235 -6.69 -19.35 -9.67
C ALA A 235 -7.07 -18.64 -10.97
N ARG A 236 -7.20 -17.31 -10.90
CA ARG A 236 -7.47 -16.42 -12.03
C ARG A 236 -6.33 -15.41 -12.16
N PHE A 237 -5.87 -15.15 -13.37
CA PHE A 237 -4.75 -14.23 -13.61
C PHE A 237 -5.12 -13.23 -14.71
N HIS A 238 -4.92 -11.95 -14.45
CA HIS A 238 -5.30 -10.87 -15.37
C HIS A 238 -4.20 -9.83 -15.50
N VAL A 239 -4.03 -9.32 -16.72
CA VAL A 239 -3.13 -8.20 -16.99
C VAL A 239 -3.87 -6.91 -16.62
N LYS A 240 -3.32 -6.13 -15.68
CA LYS A 240 -3.98 -4.90 -15.19
C LYS A 240 -2.97 -3.95 -14.53
N ASP A 241 -2.99 -2.66 -14.91
CA ASP A 241 -2.35 -1.60 -14.11
C ASP A 241 -3.19 -1.36 -12.85
N CYS A 242 -2.67 -1.75 -11.70
CA CYS A 242 -3.36 -1.65 -10.42
C CYS A 242 -3.02 -0.36 -9.65
N TYR A 243 -2.19 0.52 -10.23
CA TYR A 243 -1.75 1.77 -9.62
C TYR A 243 -2.39 2.99 -10.29
N GLY A 244 -2.60 2.95 -11.60
CA GLY A 244 -3.22 4.04 -12.37
C GLY A 244 -4.72 3.87 -12.65
N GLU A 245 -5.24 2.64 -12.60
CA GLU A 245 -6.61 2.32 -13.01
C GLU A 245 -7.38 1.63 -11.89
N SER A 246 -8.72 1.74 -11.93
CA SER A 246 -9.58 0.93 -11.06
C SER A 246 -9.49 -0.54 -11.48
N ILE A 247 -9.43 -1.47 -10.51
CA ILE A 247 -9.49 -2.92 -10.75
C ILE A 247 -10.93 -3.47 -10.76
N GLU A 248 -11.93 -2.62 -10.50
CA GLU A 248 -13.34 -3.02 -10.47
C GLU A 248 -13.85 -3.52 -11.84
N ASP A 249 -13.21 -3.15 -12.95
CA ASP A 249 -13.58 -3.62 -14.28
C ASP A 249 -13.27 -5.11 -14.51
N VAL A 250 -12.41 -5.72 -13.68
CA VAL A 250 -12.11 -7.14 -13.74
C VAL A 250 -13.30 -7.97 -13.23
N GLU A 251 -13.87 -8.81 -14.10
CA GLU A 251 -15.11 -9.54 -13.81
C GLU A 251 -15.08 -10.34 -12.50
N ILE A 252 -14.00 -11.10 -12.24
CA ILE A 252 -13.89 -11.91 -11.02
C ILE A 252 -13.85 -11.05 -9.75
N ILE A 253 -13.31 -9.82 -9.82
CA ILE A 253 -13.27 -8.88 -8.70
C ILE A 253 -14.68 -8.39 -8.39
N ARG A 254 -15.48 -8.05 -9.41
CA ARG A 254 -16.90 -7.69 -9.24
C ARG A 254 -17.71 -8.82 -8.65
N GLN A 255 -17.44 -10.05 -9.08
CA GLN A 255 -18.15 -11.23 -8.59
C GLN A 255 -17.87 -11.48 -7.10
N VAL A 256 -16.61 -11.33 -6.66
CA VAL A 256 -16.23 -11.45 -5.24
C VAL A 256 -16.83 -10.30 -4.42
N GLY A 257 -16.62 -9.07 -4.87
CA GLY A 257 -17.08 -7.84 -4.25
C GLY A 257 -16.02 -6.76 -4.32
N PHE A 258 -16.43 -5.54 -4.71
CA PHE A 258 -15.59 -4.36 -4.70
C PHE A 258 -16.44 -3.17 -4.27
N ASP A 259 -16.08 -2.56 -3.15
CA ASP A 259 -16.71 -1.34 -2.67
C ASP A 259 -15.68 -0.54 -1.84
N PRO A 260 -15.22 0.63 -2.32
CA PRO A 260 -14.28 1.47 -1.58
C PRO A 260 -14.88 2.11 -0.32
N SER A 261 -16.18 1.98 -0.08
CA SER A 261 -16.84 2.49 1.13
C SER A 261 -16.50 1.65 2.38
N SER A 262 -16.63 2.26 3.56
CA SER A 262 -16.43 1.59 4.86
C SER A 262 -17.51 0.54 5.19
N MET A 263 -18.56 0.43 4.37
CA MET A 263 -19.67 -0.51 4.58
C MET A 263 -19.46 -1.84 3.84
N ASN A 264 -18.30 -2.04 3.21
CA ASN A 264 -18.07 -3.21 2.38
C ASN A 264 -18.05 -4.52 3.19
N ARG A 265 -19.10 -5.33 3.03
CA ARG A 265 -19.24 -6.67 3.64
C ARG A 265 -18.79 -7.80 2.72
N ARG A 266 -18.51 -7.53 1.44
CA ARG A 266 -18.15 -8.52 0.42
C ARG A 266 -16.82 -8.17 -0.21
N GLY A 267 -15.91 -9.13 -0.30
CA GLY A 267 -14.59 -8.86 -0.81
C GLY A 267 -13.63 -9.98 -0.49
N PHE A 268 -12.37 -9.74 -0.79
CA PHE A 268 -11.27 -10.62 -0.48
C PHE A 268 -10.97 -10.59 1.03
N ASP A 269 -10.55 -11.73 1.57
CA ASP A 269 -10.04 -11.87 2.92
C ASP A 269 -8.66 -11.24 3.05
N VAL A 270 -7.85 -11.38 1.99
CA VAL A 270 -6.47 -10.91 1.98
C VAL A 270 -6.17 -10.26 0.63
N VAL A 271 -5.58 -9.07 0.69
CA VAL A 271 -4.92 -8.43 -0.44
C VAL A 271 -3.41 -8.45 -0.16
N SER A 272 -2.61 -8.97 -1.09
CA SER A 272 -1.15 -8.96 -0.98
C SER A 272 -0.49 -8.06 -2.02
N MET A 273 0.56 -7.36 -1.60
CA MET A 273 1.48 -6.61 -2.46
C MET A 273 2.92 -6.85 -2.05
N MET A 274 3.53 -7.89 -2.62
CA MET A 274 4.90 -8.30 -2.28
C MET A 274 5.90 -7.66 -3.24
N PHE A 275 6.63 -6.64 -2.78
CA PHE A 275 7.62 -5.89 -3.56
C PHE A 275 7.04 -5.19 -4.80
N SER A 276 5.81 -4.68 -4.72
CA SER A 276 5.13 -4.03 -5.85
C SER A 276 4.58 -2.63 -5.52
N MET A 277 4.33 -2.34 -4.25
CA MET A 277 3.64 -1.11 -3.84
C MET A 277 4.41 0.18 -4.10
N HIS A 278 5.74 0.14 -4.03
CA HIS A 278 6.60 1.32 -4.18
C HIS A 278 6.52 1.92 -5.59
N TYR A 279 6.12 1.17 -6.62
CA TYR A 279 5.89 1.73 -7.97
C TYR A 279 4.75 2.74 -8.02
N ALA A 280 3.81 2.71 -7.06
CA ALA A 280 2.70 3.67 -7.00
C ALA A 280 3.12 5.04 -6.45
N PHE A 281 4.24 5.13 -5.73
CA PHE A 281 4.69 6.34 -5.02
C PHE A 281 5.33 7.39 -5.93
N GLU A 282 5.26 7.18 -7.24
CA GLU A 282 5.58 8.18 -8.26
C GLU A 282 4.76 9.47 -8.08
N THR A 283 3.45 9.33 -7.84
CA THR A 283 2.54 10.46 -7.61
C THR A 283 1.53 10.11 -6.54
N GLU A 284 1.01 11.13 -5.84
CA GLU A 284 -0.06 10.95 -4.86
C GLU A 284 -1.31 10.30 -5.50
N ALA A 285 -1.65 10.69 -6.74
CA ALA A 285 -2.82 10.16 -7.44
C ALA A 285 -2.75 8.64 -7.67
N ARG A 286 -1.58 8.13 -8.06
CA ARG A 286 -1.34 6.68 -8.22
C ARG A 286 -1.36 5.96 -6.88
N ALA A 287 -0.69 6.49 -5.86
CA ALA A 287 -0.72 5.92 -4.51
C ALA A 287 -2.14 5.83 -3.93
N ARG A 288 -2.96 6.89 -4.11
CA ARG A 288 -4.38 6.90 -3.71
C ARG A 288 -5.22 5.91 -4.53
N THR A 289 -4.93 5.74 -5.82
CA THR A 289 -5.66 4.79 -6.66
C THR A 289 -5.33 3.35 -6.31
N MET A 290 -4.06 3.04 -6.06
CA MET A 290 -3.62 1.77 -5.50
C MET A 290 -4.32 1.48 -4.16
N LEU A 291 -4.34 2.42 -3.21
CA LEU A 291 -5.02 2.22 -1.93
C LEU A 291 -6.54 2.06 -2.07
N ARG A 292 -7.18 2.78 -3.01
CA ARG A 292 -8.59 2.58 -3.36
C ARG A 292 -8.84 1.15 -3.84
N ASN A 293 -7.97 0.64 -4.71
CA ASN A 293 -8.06 -0.72 -5.23
C ASN A 293 -7.91 -1.77 -4.11
N VAL A 294 -6.90 -1.61 -3.24
CA VAL A 294 -6.68 -2.49 -2.09
C VAL A 294 -7.87 -2.44 -1.13
N ALA A 295 -8.25 -1.25 -0.67
CA ALA A 295 -9.28 -1.08 0.34
C ALA A 295 -10.69 -1.37 -0.18
N GLY A 296 -10.94 -1.17 -1.47
CA GLY A 296 -12.21 -1.51 -2.11
C GLY A 296 -12.40 -2.99 -2.36
N ALA A 297 -11.30 -3.72 -2.61
CA ALA A 297 -11.34 -5.18 -2.77
C ALA A 297 -11.45 -5.92 -1.43
N LEU A 298 -10.98 -5.33 -0.33
CA LEU A 298 -11.06 -5.94 1.00
C LEU A 298 -12.48 -5.86 1.57
N LYS A 299 -12.94 -6.98 2.15
CA LYS A 299 -14.09 -6.94 3.07
C LYS A 299 -13.64 -6.38 4.42
N LYS A 300 -14.60 -5.92 5.23
CA LYS A 300 -14.36 -5.61 6.65
C LYS A 300 -13.71 -6.80 7.37
N GLY A 301 -12.63 -6.52 8.10
CA GLY A 301 -11.79 -7.49 8.78
C GLY A 301 -10.76 -8.21 7.89
N GLY A 302 -10.68 -7.85 6.61
CA GLY A 302 -9.65 -8.36 5.71
C GLY A 302 -8.27 -7.76 6.01
N ARG A 303 -7.20 -8.44 5.58
CA ARG A 303 -5.81 -8.01 5.76
C ARG A 303 -5.20 -7.51 4.46
N PHE A 304 -4.50 -6.39 4.54
CA PHE A 304 -3.58 -5.94 3.51
C PHE A 304 -2.14 -6.23 3.94
N ILE A 305 -1.48 -7.17 3.27
CA ILE A 305 -0.10 -7.58 3.60
C ILE A 305 0.86 -7.21 2.48
N GLY A 306 2.12 -6.94 2.82
CA GLY A 306 3.12 -6.65 1.80
C GLY A 306 4.54 -6.54 2.33
N CYS A 307 5.45 -6.42 1.38
CA CYS A 307 6.86 -6.13 1.62
C CYS A 307 7.30 -4.96 0.74
N ILE A 308 8.05 -4.02 1.30
CA ILE A 308 8.58 -2.86 0.56
C ILE A 308 9.97 -2.47 1.03
N PRO A 309 10.73 -1.74 0.19
CA PRO A 309 11.92 -0.99 0.61
C PRO A 309 11.64 -0.09 1.82
N ASN A 310 12.57 -0.05 2.77
CA ASN A 310 12.46 0.75 3.97
C ASN A 310 12.93 2.20 3.72
N SER A 311 12.02 3.17 3.83
CA SER A 311 12.35 4.59 3.68
C SER A 311 13.35 5.11 4.71
N ASP A 312 13.40 4.52 5.89
CA ASP A 312 14.29 4.98 6.96
C ASP A 312 15.75 4.61 6.63
N VAL A 313 15.95 3.42 6.04
CA VAL A 313 17.27 3.01 5.52
C VAL A 313 17.70 3.91 4.36
N LEU A 314 16.78 4.21 3.43
CA LEU A 314 17.02 5.13 2.33
C LEU A 314 17.40 6.53 2.84
N GLY A 315 16.65 7.06 3.81
CA GLY A 315 16.85 8.39 4.39
C GLY A 315 18.18 8.50 5.12
N GLU A 316 18.53 7.49 5.92
CA GLU A 316 19.80 7.46 6.64
C GLU A 316 21.00 7.39 5.69
N ARG A 317 20.94 6.57 4.64
CA ARG A 317 22.01 6.48 3.63
C ARG A 317 22.16 7.79 2.85
N VAL A 318 21.06 8.45 2.53
CA VAL A 318 21.04 9.79 1.90
C VAL A 318 21.68 10.83 2.82
N ARG A 319 21.29 10.87 4.10
CA ARG A 319 21.85 11.80 5.11
C ARG A 319 23.36 11.63 5.22
N LEU A 320 23.83 10.39 5.40
CA LEU A 320 25.26 10.08 5.48
C LEU A 320 26.03 10.46 4.21
N PHE A 321 25.42 10.30 3.04
CA PHE A 321 26.02 10.74 1.77
C PHE A 321 26.16 12.28 1.73
N ASN A 322 25.09 12.99 2.06
CA ASN A 322 25.06 14.45 2.02
C ASN A 322 26.02 15.08 3.05
N GLU A 323 26.14 14.49 4.25
CA GLU A 323 27.13 14.89 5.26
C GLU A 323 28.57 14.74 4.75
N LYS A 324 28.89 13.62 4.11
CA LYS A 324 30.22 13.39 3.52
C LYS A 324 30.50 14.35 2.36
N ALA A 325 29.51 14.59 1.50
CA ALA A 325 29.63 15.53 0.39
C ALA A 325 29.85 16.97 0.89
N ALA A 326 29.13 17.38 1.95
CA ALA A 326 29.30 18.68 2.59
C ALA A 326 30.68 18.82 3.24
N ALA A 327 31.16 17.81 3.96
CA ALA A 327 32.49 17.80 4.55
C ALA A 327 33.60 17.92 3.48
N LYS A 328 33.48 17.18 2.37
CA LYS A 328 34.42 17.27 1.25
C LYS A 328 34.44 18.66 0.62
N ARG A 329 33.27 19.30 0.44
CA ARG A 329 33.17 20.68 -0.07
C ARG A 329 33.76 21.71 0.89
N ASN A 330 33.58 21.52 2.20
CA ASN A 330 34.15 22.42 3.21
C ASN A 330 35.67 22.32 3.25
N ASN A 331 36.22 21.10 3.21
CA ASN A 331 37.67 20.90 3.14
C ASN A 331 38.27 21.51 1.87
N ALA A 332 37.65 21.28 0.70
CA ALA A 332 38.14 21.85 -0.56
C ALA A 332 38.13 23.40 -0.58
N LYS A 333 37.15 24.03 0.07
CA LYS A 333 37.13 25.49 0.25
C LYS A 333 38.23 25.97 1.18
N GLN A 334 38.50 25.22 2.25
CA GLN A 334 39.54 25.55 3.22
C GLN A 334 40.95 25.41 2.61
N ASP A 335 41.17 24.40 1.77
CA ASP A 335 42.41 24.22 1.00
C ASP A 335 42.61 25.34 -0.05
N ALA A 336 41.52 25.82 -0.68
CA ALA A 336 41.56 26.93 -1.62
C ALA A 336 41.80 28.29 -0.95
N ASP A 337 41.25 28.50 0.25
CA ASP A 337 41.47 29.72 1.05
C ASP A 337 42.90 29.76 1.63
N ASP A 338 43.52 28.63 1.98
CA ASP A 338 44.92 28.55 2.44
C ASP A 338 45.93 28.70 1.29
N ALA A 339 45.53 28.42 0.05
CA ALA A 339 46.32 28.65 -1.17
C ALA A 339 46.37 30.13 -1.61
N SER A 340 45.73 31.06 -0.89
CA SER A 340 45.71 32.50 -1.20
C SER A 340 46.95 33.29 -0.73
N LYS A 341 48.16 32.70 -0.84
CA LYS A 341 49.44 33.45 -0.86
C LYS A 341 49.90 33.63 -2.30
N PRO A 342 50.47 34.79 -2.68
CA PRO A 342 50.81 35.08 -4.07
C PRO A 342 51.87 34.08 -4.57
N PRO A 343 51.73 33.53 -5.79
CA PRO A 343 52.71 32.61 -6.33
C PRO A 343 53.96 33.37 -6.80
N ALA A 344 55.14 32.82 -6.50
CA ALA A 344 56.34 33.15 -7.22
C ALA A 344 56.46 32.18 -8.42
N VAL A 345 56.24 32.75 -9.60
CA VAL A 345 56.80 32.39 -10.93
C VAL A 345 56.57 30.97 -11.47
N GLU A 346 55.69 30.95 -12.49
CA GLU A 346 55.70 30.18 -13.75
C GLU A 346 55.94 28.67 -13.72
N ASP A 347 54.90 27.92 -14.08
CA ASP A 347 54.95 26.96 -15.18
C ASP A 347 53.54 26.84 -15.79
N GLU A 348 53.47 26.84 -17.12
CA GLU A 348 52.23 26.86 -17.90
C GLU A 348 51.36 25.61 -17.67
N PRO A 349 50.04 25.76 -17.51
CA PRO A 349 49.13 24.62 -17.57
C PRO A 349 48.76 24.32 -19.02
N ASP A 350 49.02 23.09 -19.41
CA ASP A 350 48.48 22.40 -20.58
C ASP A 350 46.95 22.56 -20.63
N GLU A 351 46.44 23.18 -21.70
CA GLU A 351 45.01 23.40 -21.95
C GLU A 351 44.33 22.05 -22.28
N GLY A 352 44.05 21.26 -21.24
CA GLY A 352 43.09 20.17 -21.31
C GLY A 352 41.68 20.72 -21.28
N GLU A 353 40.95 20.52 -22.37
CA GLU A 353 39.54 20.86 -22.56
C GLU A 353 38.70 20.58 -21.30
N LEU A 354 38.09 21.63 -20.75
CA LEU A 354 37.04 21.52 -19.74
C LEU A 354 35.84 20.82 -20.40
N GLU A 355 35.72 19.49 -20.18
CA GLU A 355 34.48 18.77 -20.48
C GLU A 355 33.34 19.39 -19.66
N GLU A 356 32.48 20.15 -20.35
CA GLU A 356 31.15 20.52 -19.88
C GLU A 356 30.37 19.25 -19.48
N GLY A 357 30.18 19.02 -18.17
CA GLY A 357 29.15 18.08 -17.72
C GLY A 357 29.47 17.16 -16.54
N GLU A 358 30.27 17.56 -15.55
CA GLU A 358 30.31 16.81 -14.29
C GLU A 358 28.93 16.85 -13.62
N ALA A 359 28.14 15.78 -13.83
CA ALA A 359 26.88 15.58 -13.14
C ALA A 359 27.12 15.72 -11.63
N GLU A 360 26.32 16.54 -10.94
CA GLU A 360 26.42 16.71 -9.49
C GLU A 360 26.49 15.32 -8.81
N PRO A 361 27.39 15.11 -7.82
CA PRO A 361 27.51 13.82 -7.17
C PRO A 361 26.17 13.43 -6.53
N THR A 362 25.57 12.36 -7.05
CA THR A 362 24.29 11.85 -6.59
C THR A 362 24.44 10.80 -5.50
N ALA A 363 23.47 10.69 -4.59
CA ALA A 363 23.48 9.68 -3.54
C ALA A 363 23.45 8.26 -4.13
N GLU A 364 24.50 7.49 -3.85
CA GLU A 364 24.69 6.12 -4.32
C GLU A 364 25.36 5.26 -3.25
N TRP A 365 24.88 4.03 -3.08
CA TRP A 365 25.48 3.03 -2.21
C TRP A 365 25.09 1.62 -2.63
N GLY A 366 25.78 0.63 -2.06
CA GLY A 366 25.53 -0.77 -2.33
C GLY A 366 26.68 -1.64 -1.88
N ASN A 367 26.66 -2.89 -2.32
CA ASN A 367 27.75 -3.84 -2.17
C ASN A 367 27.93 -4.62 -3.49
N SER A 368 28.59 -5.79 -3.44
CA SER A 368 28.86 -6.56 -4.66
C SER A 368 27.59 -7.09 -5.37
N ILE A 369 26.46 -7.18 -4.67
CA ILE A 369 25.23 -7.80 -5.18
C ILE A 369 24.08 -6.80 -5.43
N TYR A 370 24.02 -5.67 -4.72
CA TYR A 370 22.96 -4.68 -4.90
C TYR A 370 23.51 -3.26 -4.94
N ARG A 371 22.78 -2.36 -5.60
CA ARG A 371 23.08 -0.93 -5.64
C ARG A 371 21.80 -0.10 -5.67
N VAL A 372 21.81 0.99 -4.92
CA VAL A 372 20.79 2.04 -4.93
C VAL A 372 21.43 3.32 -5.42
N ARG A 373 20.79 3.99 -6.39
CA ARG A 373 21.28 5.26 -6.93
C ARG A 373 20.14 6.24 -7.13
N PHE A 374 20.29 7.46 -6.60
CA PHE A 374 19.38 8.56 -6.91
C PHE A 374 19.83 9.29 -8.18
N PRO A 375 18.91 9.69 -9.08
CA PRO A 375 19.26 10.36 -10.32
C PRO A 375 19.54 11.86 -10.16
N GLY A 376 19.33 12.43 -8.97
CA GLY A 376 19.49 13.87 -8.73
C GLY A 376 19.62 14.20 -7.24
N LYS A 377 19.50 15.50 -6.93
CA LYS A 377 19.65 16.01 -5.57
C LYS A 377 18.63 15.39 -4.61
N THR A 378 19.12 14.95 -3.46
CA THR A 378 18.33 14.36 -2.37
C THR A 378 18.19 15.32 -1.19
N PRO A 379 17.24 15.10 -0.26
CA PRO A 379 17.09 15.94 0.93
C PRO A 379 18.33 15.85 1.83
N ASP A 380 18.82 16.99 2.32
CA ASP A 380 20.03 17.06 3.14
C ASP A 380 19.91 16.24 4.44
N ASP A 381 18.72 16.24 5.05
CA ASP A 381 18.40 15.55 6.31
C ASP A 381 17.89 14.11 6.12
N GLY A 382 17.79 13.63 4.88
CA GLY A 382 17.19 12.33 4.56
C GLY A 382 15.66 12.28 4.70
N ALA A 383 14.99 13.41 4.98
CA ALA A 383 13.54 13.48 5.08
C ALA A 383 12.91 13.76 3.71
N PHE A 384 12.33 12.72 3.11
CA PHE A 384 11.69 12.78 1.80
C PHE A 384 10.39 13.62 1.82
N ARG A 385 10.52 14.92 1.54
CA ARG A 385 9.40 15.89 1.44
C ARG A 385 9.49 16.65 0.11
N PRO A 386 8.43 16.66 -0.72
CA PRO A 386 7.11 16.02 -0.54
C PRO A 386 7.18 14.49 -0.50
N ALA A 387 6.11 13.81 -0.06
CA ALA A 387 6.16 12.36 0.21
C ALA A 387 6.18 11.46 -1.05
N PHE A 388 6.05 12.02 -2.25
CA PHE A 388 5.90 11.29 -3.51
C PHE A 388 6.94 11.77 -4.53
N GLY A 389 7.27 10.91 -5.50
CA GLY A 389 8.10 11.26 -6.65
C GLY A 389 9.62 11.12 -6.44
N TRP A 390 10.07 10.67 -5.26
CA TRP A 390 11.49 10.40 -5.00
C TRP A 390 11.94 9.13 -5.71
N LYS A 391 12.35 9.28 -6.96
CA LYS A 391 12.84 8.19 -7.80
C LYS A 391 14.24 7.76 -7.39
N TYR A 392 14.48 6.45 -7.34
CA TYR A 392 15.82 5.86 -7.30
C TYR A 392 15.88 4.66 -8.23
N SER A 393 17.06 4.34 -8.73
CA SER A 393 17.32 3.11 -9.47
C SER A 393 17.79 2.03 -8.49
N PHE A 394 17.14 0.87 -8.53
CA PHE A 394 17.55 -0.31 -7.78
C PHE A 394 18.17 -1.34 -8.72
N PHE A 395 19.36 -1.80 -8.37
CA PHE A 395 20.06 -2.89 -9.04
C PHE A 395 20.24 -4.05 -8.05
N LEU A 396 19.97 -5.26 -8.53
CA LEU A 396 20.20 -6.50 -7.79
C LEU A 396 20.66 -7.58 -8.77
N ASP A 397 21.86 -8.12 -8.55
CA ASP A 397 22.48 -9.09 -9.44
C ASP A 397 21.50 -10.25 -9.73
N GLU A 398 21.40 -10.63 -11.00
CA GLU A 398 20.55 -11.71 -11.50
C GLU A 398 19.02 -11.54 -11.32
N ALA A 399 18.53 -10.44 -10.76
CA ALA A 399 17.11 -10.26 -10.45
C ALA A 399 16.52 -8.98 -11.02
N VAL A 400 17.22 -7.85 -10.86
CA VAL A 400 16.73 -6.51 -11.21
C VAL A 400 17.89 -5.71 -11.81
N GLU A 401 17.72 -5.22 -13.04
CA GLU A 401 18.71 -4.39 -13.73
C GLU A 401 18.20 -2.94 -13.78
N GLU A 402 18.69 -2.13 -12.82
CA GLU A 402 18.44 -0.68 -12.73
C GLU A 402 16.97 -0.26 -12.94
N VAL A 403 16.07 -0.90 -12.21
CA VAL A 403 14.64 -0.60 -12.29
C VAL A 403 14.34 0.67 -11.49
N PRO A 404 13.57 1.62 -12.05
CA PRO A 404 13.14 2.79 -11.33
C PRO A 404 12.08 2.44 -10.28
N GLU A 405 12.40 2.72 -9.02
CA GLU A 405 11.52 2.60 -7.87
C GLU A 405 11.31 3.99 -7.23
N TYR A 406 10.34 4.08 -6.31
CA TYR A 406 10.05 5.31 -5.61
C TYR A 406 10.11 5.10 -4.10
N VAL A 407 10.68 6.06 -3.38
CA VAL A 407 10.71 6.03 -1.92
C VAL A 407 9.28 6.07 -1.40
N VAL A 408 9.00 5.25 -0.37
CA VAL A 408 7.72 5.18 0.32
C VAL A 408 7.91 5.69 1.76
N PRO A 409 7.81 7.01 2.03
CA PRO A 409 7.96 7.52 3.39
C PRO A 409 6.91 6.89 4.31
N TRP A 410 7.33 6.02 5.22
CA TRP A 410 6.41 5.14 5.95
C TRP A 410 5.33 5.91 6.72
N GLY A 411 5.70 7.00 7.39
CA GLY A 411 4.74 7.86 8.11
C GLY A 411 3.67 8.45 7.21
N ALA A 412 4.03 8.86 5.99
CA ALA A 412 3.08 9.38 5.01
C ALA A 412 2.19 8.27 4.43
N PHE A 413 2.76 7.11 4.15
CA PHE A 413 1.98 5.96 3.70
C PHE A 413 0.97 5.49 4.74
N ARG A 414 1.35 5.37 6.02
CA ARG A 414 0.43 5.01 7.12
C ARG A 414 -0.73 6.01 7.21
N ALA A 415 -0.43 7.30 7.22
CA ALA A 415 -1.47 8.34 7.25
C ALA A 415 -2.39 8.25 6.01
N LEU A 416 -1.82 8.00 4.83
CA LEU A 416 -2.61 7.81 3.62
C LEU A 416 -3.50 6.56 3.69
N ALA A 417 -3.03 5.47 4.29
CA ALA A 417 -3.80 4.24 4.44
C ALA A 417 -4.99 4.41 5.40
N GLU A 418 -4.86 5.24 6.44
CA GLU A 418 -5.95 5.57 7.38
C GLU A 418 -7.15 6.22 6.68
N ASP A 419 -6.91 7.06 5.65
CA ASP A 419 -7.98 7.63 4.80
C ASP A 419 -8.85 6.54 4.12
N PHE A 420 -8.33 5.32 3.98
CA PHE A 420 -8.99 4.18 3.35
C PHE A 420 -9.44 3.11 4.35
N ASN A 421 -9.55 3.46 5.64
CA ASN A 421 -9.93 2.55 6.73
C ASN A 421 -8.99 1.36 6.88
N LEU A 422 -7.69 1.56 6.64
CA LEU A 422 -6.66 0.55 6.86
C LEU A 422 -5.86 0.94 8.10
N GLU A 423 -5.93 0.12 9.13
CA GLU A 423 -5.20 0.32 10.38
C GLU A 423 -3.99 -0.60 10.46
N LEU A 424 -2.83 -0.05 10.83
CA LEU A 424 -1.59 -0.81 10.91
C LEU A 424 -1.64 -1.82 12.08
N GLN A 425 -1.43 -3.10 11.78
CA GLN A 425 -1.34 -4.18 12.78
C GLN A 425 0.08 -4.70 12.95
N PHE A 426 0.87 -4.71 11.87
CA PHE A 426 2.23 -5.24 11.88
C PHE A 426 3.15 -4.39 11.02
N TYR A 427 4.34 -4.10 11.54
CA TYR A 427 5.43 -3.44 10.83
C TYR A 427 6.75 -3.88 11.44
N ARG A 428 7.59 -4.55 10.65
CA ARG A 428 8.93 -4.99 11.07
C ARG A 428 9.88 -5.03 9.88
N THR A 429 11.15 -4.75 10.14
CA THR A 429 12.23 -5.02 9.19
C THR A 429 12.41 -6.52 9.00
N PHE A 430 12.96 -6.92 7.87
CA PHE A 430 13.25 -8.32 7.59
C PHE A 430 14.13 -9.01 8.66
N PRO A 431 15.20 -8.37 9.20
CA PRO A 431 15.95 -8.90 10.33
C PRO A 431 15.10 -9.09 11.59
N GLU A 432 14.21 -8.15 11.93
CA GLU A 432 13.32 -8.30 13.09
C GLU A 432 12.32 -9.45 12.90
N ILE A 433 11.82 -9.66 11.68
CA ILE A 433 10.98 -10.81 11.34
C ILE A 433 11.77 -12.10 11.53
N TRP A 434 13.01 -12.14 11.06
CA TRP A 434 13.90 -13.28 11.28
C TRP A 434 14.07 -13.60 12.77
N GLU A 435 14.45 -12.61 13.58
CA GLU A 435 14.66 -12.83 15.01
C GLU A 435 13.39 -13.28 15.74
N THR A 436 12.22 -12.79 15.31
CA THR A 436 10.94 -13.15 15.92
C THR A 436 10.48 -14.55 15.52
N GLU A 437 10.69 -14.94 14.26
CA GLU A 437 10.05 -16.13 13.67
C GLU A 437 10.98 -17.33 13.51
N LYS A 438 12.30 -17.17 13.63
CA LYS A 438 13.27 -18.26 13.42
C LYS A 438 13.07 -19.45 14.34
N ASP A 439 12.54 -19.25 15.54
CA ASP A 439 12.37 -20.33 16.54
C ASP A 439 10.89 -20.71 16.76
N ASP A 440 10.00 -20.22 15.89
CA ASP A 440 8.60 -20.66 15.85
C ASP A 440 8.49 -22.16 15.49
N ALA A 441 7.51 -22.84 16.08
CA ALA A 441 7.34 -24.29 15.95
C ALA A 441 7.04 -24.75 14.51
N GLU A 442 6.46 -23.89 13.66
CA GLU A 442 6.16 -24.20 12.27
C GLU A 442 7.14 -23.50 11.31
N LEU A 443 7.42 -22.22 11.53
CA LEU A 443 8.25 -21.39 10.64
C LEU A 443 9.75 -21.62 10.83
N GLY A 444 10.18 -21.99 12.03
CA GLY A 444 11.56 -22.35 12.33
C GLY A 444 12.02 -23.57 11.53
N PRO A 445 11.32 -24.72 11.59
CA PRO A 445 11.61 -25.87 10.74
C PRO A 445 11.50 -25.57 9.24
N LEU A 446 10.64 -24.62 8.84
CA LEU A 446 10.55 -24.19 7.44
C LEU A 446 11.83 -23.49 6.99
N SER A 447 12.44 -22.65 7.84
CA SER A 447 13.71 -21.97 7.53
C SER A 447 14.83 -22.97 7.20
N GLU A 448 14.87 -24.09 7.93
CA GLU A 448 15.85 -25.16 7.72
C GLU A 448 15.59 -25.94 6.42
N ARG A 449 14.32 -26.25 6.14
CA ARG A 449 13.92 -26.92 4.88
C ARG A 449 14.20 -26.07 3.65
N MET A 450 14.08 -24.75 3.78
CA MET A 450 14.35 -23.80 2.69
C MET A 450 15.83 -23.49 2.51
N GLY A 451 16.69 -23.89 3.46
CA GLY A 451 18.12 -23.59 3.42
C GLY A 451 18.47 -22.16 3.82
N VAL A 452 17.65 -21.53 4.66
CA VAL A 452 17.94 -20.22 5.24
C VAL A 452 18.96 -20.33 6.38
N ARG A 453 18.84 -21.37 7.20
CA ARG A 453 19.79 -21.74 8.25
C ARG A 453 20.10 -23.23 8.23
N GLU A 454 21.18 -23.61 8.89
CA GLU A 454 21.53 -25.01 9.14
C GLU A 454 20.46 -25.72 9.99
N ARG A 455 20.38 -27.05 9.86
CA ARG A 455 19.40 -27.86 10.60
C ARG A 455 19.60 -27.78 12.11
N GLY A 456 18.52 -27.95 12.87
CA GLY A 456 18.55 -27.97 14.33
C GLY A 456 18.84 -26.61 14.96
N GLY A 457 18.34 -25.53 14.36
CA GLY A 457 18.60 -24.17 14.84
C GLY A 457 20.03 -23.68 14.63
N GLY A 458 20.74 -24.23 13.64
CA GLY A 458 22.12 -23.85 13.36
C GLY A 458 22.25 -22.44 12.73
N ARG A 459 23.48 -22.08 12.31
CA ARG A 459 23.79 -20.74 11.81
C ARG A 459 23.04 -20.39 10.51
N LEU A 460 22.89 -19.10 10.24
CA LEU A 460 22.42 -18.58 8.96
C LEU A 460 23.32 -19.02 7.81
N LEU A 461 22.70 -19.34 6.68
CA LEU A 461 23.34 -19.69 5.40
C LEU A 461 23.28 -18.53 4.39
N VAL A 462 22.86 -17.36 4.85
CA VAL A 462 22.81 -16.09 4.12
C VAL A 462 24.11 -15.34 4.40
N SER A 463 24.81 -14.87 3.36
CA SER A 463 26.04 -14.09 3.57
C SER A 463 25.75 -12.70 4.15
N ASP A 464 26.78 -12.03 4.68
CA ASP A 464 26.62 -10.69 5.23
C ASP A 464 26.17 -9.68 4.16
N GLU A 465 26.68 -9.79 2.92
CA GLU A 465 26.26 -8.94 1.80
C GLU A 465 24.80 -9.20 1.39
N GLU A 466 24.38 -10.47 1.37
CA GLU A 466 23.00 -10.87 1.14
C GLU A 466 22.08 -10.38 2.24
N MET A 467 22.53 -10.44 3.49
CA MET A 467 21.78 -9.99 4.65
C MET A 467 21.67 -8.46 4.68
N GLU A 468 22.70 -7.73 4.26
CA GLU A 468 22.62 -6.27 4.08
C GLU A 468 21.54 -5.92 3.04
N ALA A 469 21.52 -6.61 1.89
CA ALA A 469 20.51 -6.41 0.85
C ALA A 469 19.09 -6.77 1.32
N ALA A 470 18.92 -7.84 2.10
CA ALA A 470 17.63 -8.20 2.68
C ALA A 470 17.17 -7.23 3.77
N SER A 471 18.09 -6.65 4.54
CA SER A 471 17.80 -5.66 5.59
C SER A 471 17.26 -4.34 5.05
N PHE A 472 17.35 -4.13 3.74
CA PHE A 472 16.73 -3.01 3.04
C PHE A 472 15.20 -3.03 3.09
N TYR A 473 14.59 -4.17 3.40
CA TYR A 473 13.16 -4.37 3.29
C TYR A 473 12.45 -4.49 4.65
N ILE A 474 11.18 -4.12 4.63
CA ILE A 474 10.22 -4.29 5.72
C ILE A 474 9.05 -5.16 5.26
N GLY A 475 8.40 -5.83 6.20
CA GLY A 475 7.11 -6.48 6.04
C GLY A 475 6.04 -5.77 6.87
N PHE A 476 4.81 -5.73 6.36
CA PHE A 476 3.69 -5.10 7.06
C PHE A 476 2.37 -5.87 6.91
N CYS A 477 1.44 -5.56 7.80
CA CYS A 477 0.03 -5.95 7.74
C CYS A 477 -0.85 -4.80 8.22
N PHE A 478 -1.83 -4.40 7.39
CA PHE A 478 -2.94 -3.55 7.78
C PHE A 478 -4.23 -4.36 7.87
N TYR A 479 -5.15 -3.90 8.69
CA TYR A 479 -6.48 -4.46 8.87
C TYR A 479 -7.54 -3.47 8.38
N LYS A 480 -8.53 -3.97 7.63
CA LYS A 480 -9.64 -3.15 7.13
C LYS A 480 -10.72 -3.03 8.22
N VAL A 481 -10.91 -1.82 8.75
CA VAL A 481 -11.90 -1.53 9.81
C VAL A 481 -13.30 -1.20 9.29
#